data_AF-A0A1Q9S3Z1-F1
#
_entry.id   AF-A0A1Q9S3Z1-F1
#
_cell.length_a   1.000
_cell.length_b   1.000
_cell.length_c   1.000
_cell.angle_alpha   90.00
_cell.angle_beta   90.00
_cell.angle_gamma   90.00
#
_symmetry.space_group_name_H-M   'P 1'
#
loop_
_entity.id
_entity.type
_entity.pdbx_description
1 polymer ?
#
loop_
_entity_poly.entity_id
_entity_poly.type
_entity_poly.pdbx_seq_one_letter_code
_entity_poly.pdbx_strand_id
1 'polypeptide(L)'
;MGAGWVPSVLAVLVALSSAIGLAVATSESYRPAGTPADACHPSWTTGWHAAAQPGPALPGMGGATMRMVVNPQVTGSQVRLRLSNAHGSAPLAVGAVTAARSDGADGLVPGTARPVPFDGQQTVVIPPGSEVESDPVPLVAEAGSPLAVSLFLPAVPPVLTQHFAMQATYLSGQGDATFGDAAAFGEQLPSSVILTGVDVLVPRPVNALVAVGDSITDGMGAARGESWPDVLGGRLSQSGGATTMAVLGAGISGNRLLTDGGPQVGDVPLGRFDRDVTAAAGATDVVLHIGTNDLAAGRGAADIVAGLQRFAERARGAGKRVFLTTVTPSDAGAHGTQAAMAARTELNAWVREHGPAYADGVFDFAAAVADPPTPAGSPRSSTRATASTCPPPATARWPPPSTPRSSPAARAWRATRRARPGGEPLTGQRRPSRGRIRRLGASSSWTTGSGPVGVSSRSSRSITQSTASEPGETPRSAAIRRSCSIRNAGSRSWNTCADPNRPVSSVGCSSSAPLSAAR
;
A
#
# COMPACT_ATOMS: atom_id res chain seq x y z
N MET A 1 7.34 -84.18 26.90
CA MET A 1 5.91 -83.81 27.02
C MET A 1 5.83 -82.49 27.78
N GLY A 2 4.77 -81.69 27.58
CA GLY A 2 4.60 -80.40 28.25
C GLY A 2 5.26 -79.24 27.51
N ALA A 3 4.53 -78.12 27.40
CA ALA A 3 4.99 -76.86 26.84
C ALA A 3 4.83 -75.74 27.89
N GLY A 4 5.54 -74.62 27.72
CA GLY A 4 5.44 -73.46 28.61
C GLY A 4 6.16 -72.26 28.00
N TRP A 5 5.40 -71.32 27.44
CA TRP A 5 5.90 -70.11 26.80
C TRP A 5 5.62 -68.86 27.67
N VAL A 6 6.05 -67.68 27.20
CA VAL A 6 5.89 -66.33 27.77
C VAL A 6 6.99 -65.87 28.75
N PRO A 7 7.97 -65.09 28.24
CA PRO A 7 8.76 -64.14 29.02
C PRO A 7 8.17 -62.70 28.96
N SER A 8 8.83 -61.76 29.64
CA SER A 8 8.80 -60.31 29.36
C SER A 8 7.50 -59.51 29.60
N VAL A 9 7.25 -59.14 30.87
CA VAL A 9 6.38 -57.99 31.22
C VAL A 9 7.05 -57.01 32.19
N LEU A 10 7.85 -57.50 33.15
CA LEU A 10 8.34 -56.68 34.28
C LEU A 10 9.51 -55.70 33.97
N ALA A 11 10.11 -55.74 32.77
CA ALA A 11 11.33 -54.98 32.47
C ALA A 11 11.11 -53.54 31.96
N VAL A 12 9.87 -53.15 31.63
CA VAL A 12 9.58 -51.88 30.93
C VAL A 12 9.18 -50.73 31.89
N LEU A 13 8.67 -51.04 33.09
CA LEU A 13 8.02 -50.07 33.96
C LEU A 13 8.96 -49.21 34.83
N VAL A 14 10.29 -49.42 34.78
CA VAL A 14 11.27 -48.60 35.51
C VAL A 14 11.90 -47.50 34.64
N ALA A 15 11.74 -47.56 33.31
CA ALA A 15 12.27 -46.57 32.36
C ALA A 15 11.32 -45.37 32.10
N LEU A 16 10.10 -45.38 32.67
CA LEU A 16 9.02 -44.43 32.34
C LEU A 16 8.80 -43.32 33.38
N SER A 17 9.46 -43.38 34.54
CA SER A 17 9.26 -42.43 35.65
C SER A 17 10.29 -41.29 35.71
N SER A 18 11.33 -41.29 34.86
CA SER A 18 12.37 -40.25 34.83
C SER A 18 12.24 -39.23 33.69
N ALA A 19 11.24 -39.38 32.81
CA ALA A 19 11.06 -38.53 31.63
C ALA A 19 10.04 -37.38 31.81
N ILE A 20 9.34 -37.29 32.95
CA ILE A 20 8.41 -36.19 33.27
C ILE A 20 9.20 -35.02 33.89
N GLY A 21 10.28 -34.64 33.21
CA GLY A 21 11.26 -33.64 33.64
C GLY A 21 10.84 -32.21 33.33
N LEU A 22 9.73 -31.77 33.91
CA LEU A 22 9.28 -30.37 34.02
C LEU A 22 9.62 -29.44 32.83
N ALA A 23 9.16 -29.81 31.63
CA ALA A 23 9.12 -28.89 30.49
C ALA A 23 8.02 -27.83 30.68
N VAL A 24 8.13 -27.02 31.74
CA VAL A 24 7.52 -25.69 31.77
C VAL A 24 8.27 -24.87 30.73
N ALA A 25 7.77 -24.90 29.49
CA ALA A 25 8.14 -23.91 28.51
C ALA A 25 7.76 -22.55 29.10
N THR A 26 8.75 -21.79 29.55
CA THR A 26 8.53 -20.35 29.69
C THR A 26 8.07 -19.87 28.33
N SER A 27 6.90 -19.24 28.28
CA SER A 27 6.52 -18.44 27.12
C SER A 27 7.38 -17.19 27.13
N GLU A 28 8.68 -17.41 26.85
CA GLU A 28 9.73 -16.43 26.65
C GLU A 28 9.27 -15.58 25.45
N SER A 29 8.44 -14.59 25.77
CA SER A 29 7.75 -13.80 24.77
C SER A 29 8.82 -13.16 23.91
N TYR A 30 8.93 -13.59 22.65
CA TYR A 30 9.96 -13.11 21.74
C TYR A 30 9.78 -11.62 21.53
N ARG A 31 10.43 -10.85 22.41
CA ARG A 31 10.69 -9.44 22.22
C ARG A 31 11.75 -9.40 21.13
N PRO A 32 11.42 -9.00 19.88
CA PRO A 32 12.46 -8.73 18.91
C PRO A 32 13.41 -7.70 19.53
N ALA A 33 14.69 -7.76 19.16
CA ALA A 33 15.69 -6.78 19.57
C ALA A 33 15.47 -5.44 18.83
N GLY A 34 14.29 -4.84 19.02
CA GLY A 34 14.02 -3.47 18.63
C GLY A 34 14.92 -2.52 19.43
N THR A 35 15.46 -1.52 18.75
CA THR A 35 16.11 -0.37 19.39
C THR A 35 15.23 0.14 20.53
N PRO A 36 15.77 0.41 21.74
CA PRO A 36 14.95 0.74 22.90
C PRO A 36 13.94 1.87 22.62
N ALA A 37 12.68 1.65 23.03
CA ALA A 37 11.61 2.63 22.88
C ALA A 37 11.88 3.96 23.66
N ASP A 38 12.86 3.93 24.57
CA ASP A 38 13.40 5.08 25.30
C ASP A 38 14.23 6.04 24.42
N ALA A 39 14.47 5.70 23.15
CA ALA A 39 15.18 6.55 22.19
C ALA A 39 14.35 7.77 21.77
N CYS A 40 14.20 8.74 22.67
CA CYS A 40 13.52 10.02 22.49
C CYS A 40 14.26 10.97 21.52
N HIS A 41 14.36 10.56 20.26
CA HIS A 41 14.96 11.31 19.15
C HIS A 41 14.02 11.30 17.93
N PRO A 42 14.07 12.31 17.05
CA PRO A 42 13.37 12.27 15.79
C PRO A 42 13.88 11.13 14.90
N SER A 43 12.97 10.45 14.21
CA SER A 43 13.27 9.31 13.34
C SER A 43 12.41 9.34 12.09
N TRP A 44 12.88 8.71 11.01
CA TRP A 44 12.06 8.52 9.81
C TRP A 44 11.15 7.30 9.99
N THR A 45 9.85 7.49 9.74
CA THR A 45 8.86 6.42 9.62
C THR A 45 8.14 6.59 8.29
N THR A 46 7.96 5.53 7.51
CA THR A 46 7.15 5.60 6.28
C THR A 46 5.71 5.91 6.68
N GLY A 47 5.22 7.08 6.24
CA GLY A 47 3.87 7.55 6.53
C GLY A 47 2.87 7.13 5.46
N TRP A 48 3.30 6.96 4.21
CA TRP A 48 2.49 6.45 3.11
C TRP A 48 3.36 5.62 2.15
N HIS A 49 2.75 4.62 1.52
CA HIS A 49 3.40 3.72 0.56
C HIS A 49 2.40 3.34 -0.55
N ALA A 50 2.93 2.99 -1.72
CA ALA A 50 2.22 2.35 -2.82
C ALA A 50 3.08 1.22 -3.37
N ALA A 51 2.50 0.02 -3.50
CA ALA A 51 3.21 -1.14 -4.03
C ALA A 51 3.41 -1.01 -5.54
N ALA A 52 4.66 -1.00 -5.97
CA ALA A 52 5.04 -0.72 -7.35
C ALA A 52 4.62 -1.83 -8.33
N GLN A 53 4.12 -1.41 -9.49
CA GLN A 53 3.79 -2.23 -10.65
C GLN A 53 4.36 -1.61 -11.94
N PRO A 54 4.59 -2.39 -13.01
CA PRO A 54 4.82 -1.85 -14.34
C PRO A 54 3.50 -1.37 -14.96
N GLY A 55 3.45 -0.11 -15.40
CA GLY A 55 2.28 0.48 -16.08
C GLY A 55 2.65 1.27 -17.34
N PRO A 56 1.76 1.35 -18.35
CA PRO A 56 2.02 2.12 -19.55
C PRO A 56 2.00 3.63 -19.25
N ALA A 57 2.87 4.40 -19.89
CA ALA A 57 2.72 5.85 -19.91
C ALA A 57 1.41 6.22 -20.65
N LEU A 58 0.57 7.02 -20.00
CA LEU A 58 -0.67 7.51 -20.58
C LEU A 58 -0.41 8.75 -21.45
N PRO A 59 -1.26 9.04 -22.45
CA PRO A 59 -1.17 10.27 -23.24
C PRO A 59 -1.09 11.52 -22.34
N GLY A 60 -0.35 12.53 -22.77
CA GLY A 60 -0.22 13.80 -22.05
C GLY A 60 0.75 13.81 -20.86
N MET A 61 1.14 12.66 -20.29
CA MET A 61 2.09 12.61 -19.16
C MET A 61 3.45 13.25 -19.49
N GLY A 62 3.98 13.03 -20.70
CA GLY A 62 5.22 13.63 -21.14
C GLY A 62 5.05 15.12 -21.44
N GLY A 63 5.92 15.95 -20.87
CA GLY A 63 5.87 17.40 -20.99
C GLY A 63 4.88 18.08 -20.05
N ALA A 64 4.32 17.37 -19.06
CA ALA A 64 3.32 17.89 -18.12
C ALA A 64 3.68 17.61 -16.65
N THR A 65 2.86 18.13 -15.75
CA THR A 65 2.97 17.92 -14.30
C THR A 65 1.91 16.96 -13.80
N MET A 66 2.32 15.98 -12.99
CA MET A 66 1.43 15.06 -12.28
C MET A 66 1.35 15.41 -10.80
N ARG A 67 0.15 15.67 -10.27
CA ARG A 67 -0.12 15.94 -8.85
C ARG A 67 -0.85 14.75 -8.22
N MET A 68 -0.16 14.00 -7.36
CA MET A 68 -0.72 12.90 -6.58
C MET A 68 -1.10 13.38 -5.18
N VAL A 69 -2.27 12.99 -4.69
CA VAL A 69 -2.72 13.33 -3.33
C VAL A 69 -2.75 12.07 -2.47
N VAL A 70 -1.87 12.03 -1.48
CA VAL A 70 -1.65 10.90 -0.56
C VAL A 70 -2.13 11.26 0.85
N ASN A 71 -2.31 10.26 1.71
CA ASN A 71 -2.71 10.46 3.11
C ASN A 71 -1.66 9.80 4.03
N PRO A 72 -0.75 10.56 4.65
CA PRO A 72 0.20 10.02 5.62
C PRO A 72 -0.53 9.48 6.87
N GLN A 73 -0.03 8.38 7.42
CA GLN A 73 -0.58 7.71 8.61
C GLN A 73 0.08 8.18 9.92
N VAL A 74 1.07 9.08 9.86
CA VAL A 74 1.79 9.64 11.01
C VAL A 74 2.00 11.14 10.87
N THR A 75 2.05 11.83 12.02
CA THR A 75 2.32 13.28 12.11
C THR A 75 3.80 13.55 12.35
N GLY A 76 4.39 14.45 11.57
CA GLY A 76 5.82 14.79 11.69
C GLY A 76 6.19 16.13 11.06
N SER A 77 7.45 16.51 11.25
CA SER A 77 7.95 17.88 11.00
C SER A 77 8.57 18.11 9.62
N GLN A 78 8.93 17.02 8.93
CA GLN A 78 9.56 17.02 7.62
C GLN A 78 9.10 15.80 6.83
N VAL A 79 9.20 15.85 5.50
CA VAL A 79 8.96 14.72 4.61
C VAL A 79 10.19 14.40 3.74
N ARG A 80 10.29 13.16 3.29
CA ARG A 80 11.07 12.72 2.12
C ARG A 80 10.17 11.94 1.17
N LEU A 81 10.48 12.00 -0.12
CA LEU A 81 9.77 11.25 -1.16
C LEU A 81 10.65 10.11 -1.68
N ARG A 82 10.06 8.93 -1.89
CA ARG A 82 10.68 7.83 -2.64
C ARG A 82 10.09 7.77 -4.04
N LEU A 83 10.92 7.99 -5.05
CA LEU A 83 10.57 7.96 -6.46
C LEU A 83 11.21 6.73 -7.13
N SER A 84 10.43 6.01 -7.92
CA SER A 84 10.79 4.70 -8.46
C SER A 84 10.77 4.68 -9.99
N ASN A 85 11.81 4.08 -10.56
CA ASN A 85 11.89 3.63 -11.93
C ASN A 85 12.17 2.11 -11.99
N ALA A 86 11.80 1.37 -10.94
CA ALA A 86 12.01 -0.07 -10.80
C ALA A 86 11.50 -0.89 -12.00
N HIS A 87 10.44 -0.43 -12.66
CA HIS A 87 9.82 -1.07 -13.82
C HIS A 87 10.17 -0.43 -15.18
N GLY A 88 10.90 0.69 -15.19
CA GLY A 88 11.28 1.39 -16.41
C GLY A 88 12.52 0.80 -17.07
N SER A 89 12.50 0.68 -18.40
CA SER A 89 13.60 0.17 -19.21
C SER A 89 14.59 1.24 -19.70
N ALA A 90 14.33 2.52 -19.42
CA ALA A 90 15.17 3.66 -19.78
C ALA A 90 15.29 4.64 -18.59
N PRO A 91 16.34 5.49 -18.55
CA PRO A 91 16.47 6.52 -17.52
C PRO A 91 15.27 7.46 -17.51
N LEU A 92 14.67 7.65 -16.35
CA LEU A 92 13.52 8.52 -16.14
C LEU A 92 14.00 9.89 -15.63
N ALA A 93 13.84 10.93 -16.44
CA ALA A 93 14.09 12.30 -16.03
C ALA A 93 12.86 12.88 -15.32
N VAL A 94 13.04 13.32 -14.08
CA VAL A 94 12.06 14.11 -13.32
C VAL A 94 12.57 15.55 -13.24
N GLY A 95 11.72 16.50 -13.58
CA GLY A 95 11.98 17.93 -13.49
C GLY A 95 11.81 18.44 -12.06
N ALA A 96 11.22 19.64 -11.92
CA ALA A 96 10.84 20.16 -10.62
C ALA A 96 9.91 19.19 -9.87
N VAL A 97 10.06 19.14 -8.55
CA VAL A 97 9.17 18.42 -7.64
C VAL A 97 8.75 19.34 -6.51
N THR A 98 7.47 19.29 -6.13
CA THR A 98 6.92 20.01 -4.97
C THR A 98 6.16 19.08 -4.04
N ALA A 99 6.13 19.44 -2.76
CA ALA A 99 5.25 18.87 -1.76
C ALA A 99 4.48 19.98 -1.03
N ALA A 100 3.22 19.75 -0.70
CA ALA A 100 2.34 20.69 -0.01
C ALA A 100 1.29 19.94 0.83
N ARG A 101 0.66 20.62 1.81
CA ARG A 101 -0.64 20.15 2.33
C ARG A 101 -1.70 20.41 1.25
N SER A 102 -2.64 19.49 1.06
CA SER A 102 -3.71 19.57 0.07
C SER A 102 -5.05 19.93 0.73
N ASP A 103 -6.03 20.37 -0.04
CA ASP A 103 -7.43 20.44 0.38
C ASP A 103 -8.17 19.09 0.31
N GLY A 104 -7.54 18.07 -0.28
CA GLY A 104 -8.09 16.75 -0.57
C GLY A 104 -8.16 16.44 -2.06
N ALA A 105 -8.08 17.44 -2.93
CA ALA A 105 -8.16 17.34 -4.37
C ALA A 105 -6.88 17.92 -5.04
N ASP A 106 -7.01 18.44 -6.25
CA ASP A 106 -5.98 19.13 -7.02
C ASP A 106 -5.47 20.43 -6.36
N GLY A 107 -6.17 20.96 -5.35
CA GLY A 107 -5.80 22.16 -4.61
C GLY A 107 -4.67 21.98 -3.59
N LEU A 108 -3.92 23.06 -3.38
CA LEU A 108 -2.85 23.19 -2.38
C LEU A 108 -3.27 24.17 -1.27
N VAL A 109 -2.95 23.85 -0.01
CA VAL A 109 -3.13 24.78 1.11
C VAL A 109 -2.13 25.93 0.98
N PRO A 110 -2.58 27.20 0.92
CA PRO A 110 -1.71 28.36 0.68
C PRO A 110 -0.53 28.45 1.65
N GLY A 111 0.65 28.82 1.13
CA GLY A 111 1.89 28.96 1.89
C GLY A 111 2.55 27.65 2.34
N THR A 112 1.93 26.48 2.11
CA THR A 112 2.52 25.18 2.51
C THR A 112 3.42 24.55 1.47
N ALA A 113 3.32 24.94 0.19
CA ALA A 113 4.13 24.36 -0.88
C ALA A 113 5.65 24.58 -0.67
N ARG A 114 6.43 23.53 -0.90
CA ARG A 114 7.89 23.51 -0.84
C ARG A 114 8.47 22.84 -2.09
N PRO A 115 9.61 23.28 -2.61
CA PRO A 115 10.39 22.47 -3.54
C PRO A 115 10.95 21.24 -2.83
N VAL A 116 11.17 20.16 -3.59
CA VAL A 116 11.74 18.91 -3.09
C VAL A 116 13.03 18.62 -3.87
N PRO A 117 14.21 18.87 -3.28
CA PRO A 117 15.48 18.60 -3.94
C PRO A 117 15.93 17.14 -3.78
N PHE A 118 16.91 16.76 -4.61
CA PHE A 118 17.61 15.47 -4.59
C PHE A 118 19.11 15.77 -4.69
N ASP A 119 19.89 15.51 -3.64
CA ASP A 119 21.31 15.90 -3.53
C ASP A 119 21.52 17.40 -3.84
N GLY A 120 20.65 18.23 -3.26
CA GLY A 120 20.57 19.68 -3.49
C GLY A 120 20.01 20.11 -4.85
N GLN A 121 19.81 19.20 -5.81
CA GLN A 121 19.34 19.53 -7.16
C GLN A 121 17.81 19.62 -7.25
N GLN A 122 17.31 20.51 -8.11
CA GLN A 122 15.87 20.66 -8.36
C GLN A 122 15.32 19.70 -9.43
N THR A 123 16.14 18.78 -9.92
CA THR A 123 15.80 17.75 -10.91
C THR A 123 16.57 16.47 -10.62
N VAL A 124 16.08 15.31 -11.07
CA VAL A 124 16.75 14.02 -10.87
C VAL A 124 16.57 13.10 -12.08
N VAL A 125 17.56 12.25 -12.36
CA VAL A 125 17.46 11.19 -13.37
C VAL A 125 17.56 9.85 -12.67
N ILE A 126 16.47 9.09 -12.67
CA ILE A 126 16.37 7.78 -12.02
C ILE A 126 16.77 6.70 -13.04
N PRO A 127 17.84 5.91 -12.80
CA PRO A 127 18.25 4.86 -13.73
C PRO A 127 17.17 3.76 -13.87
N PRO A 128 17.21 2.94 -14.94
CA PRO A 128 16.37 1.74 -15.06
C PRO A 128 16.49 0.85 -13.81
N GLY A 129 15.39 0.24 -13.38
CA GLY A 129 15.41 -0.71 -12.25
C GLY A 129 15.76 -0.11 -10.89
N SER A 130 15.80 1.21 -10.75
CA SER A 130 16.32 1.92 -9.57
C SER A 130 15.27 2.80 -8.90
N GLU A 131 15.51 3.18 -7.64
CA GLU A 131 14.71 4.16 -6.89
C GLU A 131 15.63 5.26 -6.32
N VAL A 132 15.09 6.43 -6.01
CA VAL A 132 15.77 7.55 -5.33
C VAL A 132 14.93 8.07 -4.17
N GLU A 133 15.62 8.52 -3.12
CA GLU A 133 15.04 9.24 -1.98
C GLU A 133 15.36 10.73 -2.12
N SER A 134 14.42 11.61 -1.74
CA SER A 134 14.65 13.06 -1.74
C SER A 134 15.42 13.54 -0.52
N ASP A 135 15.93 14.76 -0.62
CA ASP A 135 16.39 15.53 0.54
C ASP A 135 15.24 15.74 1.54
N PRO A 136 15.52 15.99 2.84
CA PRO A 136 14.51 16.35 3.82
C PRO A 136 13.84 17.70 3.50
N VAL A 137 12.51 17.73 3.46
CA VAL A 137 11.74 18.95 3.16
C VAL A 137 10.99 19.44 4.41
N PRO A 138 11.16 20.70 4.84
CA PRO A 138 10.48 21.27 6.01
C PRO A 138 9.00 21.58 5.71
N LEU A 139 8.20 20.51 5.79
CA LEU A 139 6.77 20.47 5.57
C LEU A 139 6.15 19.56 6.63
N VAL A 140 5.16 20.10 7.35
CA VAL A 140 4.42 19.34 8.36
C VAL A 140 3.45 18.38 7.65
N ALA A 141 3.63 17.09 7.91
CA ALA A 141 2.67 16.05 7.59
C ALA A 141 1.81 15.76 8.84
N GLU A 142 0.52 15.54 8.65
CA GLU A 142 -0.44 15.25 9.73
C GLU A 142 -1.17 13.95 9.41
N ALA A 143 -1.29 13.05 10.40
CA ALA A 143 -1.94 11.76 10.22
C ALA A 143 -3.39 11.91 9.71
N GLY A 144 -3.70 11.22 8.61
CA GLY A 144 -4.99 11.26 7.92
C GLY A 144 -5.21 12.49 7.02
N SER A 145 -4.46 13.58 7.18
CA SER A 145 -4.62 14.79 6.36
C SER A 145 -3.95 14.65 4.98
N PRO A 146 -4.57 15.18 3.90
CA PRO A 146 -4.06 14.98 2.56
C PRO A 146 -2.79 15.82 2.27
N LEU A 147 -1.81 15.17 1.65
CA LEU A 147 -0.55 15.76 1.19
C LEU A 147 -0.53 15.67 -0.35
N ALA A 148 -0.27 16.78 -1.04
CA ALA A 148 -0.05 16.79 -2.48
C ALA A 148 1.45 16.71 -2.79
N VAL A 149 1.80 15.85 -3.74
CA VAL A 149 3.13 15.76 -4.36
C VAL A 149 2.97 16.04 -5.85
N SER A 150 3.67 17.03 -6.38
CA SER A 150 3.64 17.36 -7.81
C SER A 150 4.98 17.05 -8.46
N LEU A 151 5.01 16.27 -9.54
CA LEU A 151 6.19 15.92 -10.35
C LEU A 151 6.05 16.56 -11.74
N PHE A 152 7.00 17.40 -12.18
CA PHE A 152 7.11 17.73 -13.61
C PHE A 152 7.86 16.60 -14.34
N LEU A 153 7.32 16.10 -15.46
CA LEU A 153 7.89 15.00 -16.23
C LEU A 153 8.25 15.48 -17.66
N PRO A 154 9.48 15.97 -17.91
CA PRO A 154 9.88 16.50 -19.22
C PRO A 154 9.67 15.52 -20.39
N ALA A 155 9.83 14.22 -20.12
CA ALA A 155 9.48 13.11 -21.00
C ALA A 155 9.18 11.87 -20.15
N VAL A 156 8.46 10.90 -20.70
CA VAL A 156 8.18 9.61 -20.04
C VAL A 156 8.57 8.43 -20.95
N PRO A 157 9.21 7.38 -20.42
CA PRO A 157 9.40 6.12 -21.14
C PRO A 157 8.05 5.40 -21.34
N PRO A 158 7.94 4.46 -22.30
CA PRO A 158 6.67 3.75 -22.56
C PRO A 158 6.12 2.93 -21.39
N VAL A 159 6.99 2.50 -20.47
CA VAL A 159 6.65 1.80 -19.23
C VAL A 159 7.23 2.58 -18.05
N LEU A 160 6.40 2.83 -17.04
CA LEU A 160 6.71 3.53 -15.80
C LEU A 160 6.46 2.59 -14.60
N THR A 161 7.08 2.88 -13.46
CA THR A 161 6.52 2.40 -12.18
C THR A 161 5.21 3.14 -11.91
N GLN A 162 4.15 2.39 -11.65
CA GLN A 162 2.81 2.88 -11.30
C GLN A 162 2.22 2.03 -10.17
N HIS A 163 1.04 2.40 -9.67
CA HIS A 163 0.25 1.61 -8.72
C HIS A 163 -1.24 1.87 -8.99
N PHE A 164 -1.99 0.83 -9.37
CA PHE A 164 -3.34 0.94 -9.95
C PHE A 164 -4.46 0.89 -8.90
N ALA A 165 -4.41 1.80 -7.92
CA ALA A 165 -5.39 1.91 -6.84
C ALA A 165 -6.32 3.13 -6.98
N MET A 166 -7.35 3.20 -6.12
CA MET A 166 -8.36 4.29 -6.07
C MET A 166 -7.79 5.60 -5.48
N GLN A 167 -6.70 6.11 -6.06
CA GLN A 167 -5.95 7.28 -5.60
C GLN A 167 -6.23 8.51 -6.47
N ALA A 168 -6.07 9.70 -5.89
CA ALA A 168 -6.37 10.97 -6.56
C ALA A 168 -5.10 11.52 -7.21
N THR A 169 -4.91 11.22 -8.49
CA THR A 169 -3.82 11.77 -9.31
C THR A 169 -4.39 12.67 -10.37
N TYR A 170 -3.80 13.85 -10.55
CA TYR A 170 -4.25 14.88 -11.48
C TYR A 170 -3.14 15.22 -12.46
N LEU A 171 -3.49 15.36 -13.75
CA LEU A 171 -2.59 15.76 -14.82
C LEU A 171 -2.85 17.22 -15.22
N SER A 172 -1.77 17.99 -15.38
CA SER A 172 -1.82 19.38 -15.81
C SER A 172 -1.83 19.55 -17.33
N GLY A 173 -2.04 20.79 -17.77
CA GLY A 173 -1.56 21.20 -19.11
C GLY A 173 -0.04 21.03 -19.27
N GLN A 174 0.46 21.18 -20.49
CA GLN A 174 1.90 21.09 -20.78
C GLN A 174 2.68 22.21 -20.08
N GLY A 175 3.84 21.86 -19.52
CA GLY A 175 4.72 22.72 -18.73
C GLY A 175 4.86 22.29 -17.27
N ASP A 176 5.75 23.01 -16.56
CA ASP A 176 5.88 22.91 -15.11
C ASP A 176 4.73 23.70 -14.44
N ALA A 177 3.87 22.96 -13.75
CA ALA A 177 2.76 23.46 -12.95
C ALA A 177 2.88 22.95 -11.49
N THR A 178 4.08 22.61 -11.03
CA THR A 178 4.31 21.99 -9.71
C THR A 178 3.90 22.92 -8.55
N PHE A 179 4.06 24.23 -8.72
CA PHE A 179 3.53 25.26 -7.82
C PHE A 179 2.15 25.83 -8.25
N GLY A 180 1.55 25.32 -9.34
CA GLY A 180 0.27 25.78 -9.86
C GLY A 180 -0.90 25.49 -8.92
N ASP A 181 -1.95 26.31 -9.02
CA ASP A 181 -3.23 26.05 -8.33
C ASP A 181 -4.02 24.90 -9.00
N ALA A 182 -5.25 24.66 -8.54
CA ALA A 182 -6.13 23.63 -9.09
C ALA A 182 -6.45 23.86 -10.58
N ALA A 183 -6.56 25.11 -11.06
CA ALA A 183 -6.95 25.42 -12.43
C ALA A 183 -5.88 25.09 -13.48
N ALA A 184 -4.67 24.73 -13.06
CA ALA A 184 -3.64 24.14 -13.93
C ALA A 184 -3.89 22.66 -14.26
N PHE A 185 -4.79 21.98 -13.53
CA PHE A 185 -5.09 20.56 -13.64
C PHE A 185 -6.50 20.33 -14.23
N GLY A 186 -6.71 19.19 -14.88
CA GLY A 186 -8.00 18.94 -15.56
C GLY A 186 -8.34 17.49 -15.87
N GLU A 187 -7.38 16.57 -15.92
CA GLU A 187 -7.63 15.14 -16.08
C GLU A 187 -7.27 14.39 -14.79
N GLN A 188 -8.16 13.52 -14.30
CA GLN A 188 -7.90 12.66 -13.15
C GLN A 188 -7.52 11.25 -13.62
N LEU A 189 -6.41 10.74 -13.10
CA LEU A 189 -5.85 9.43 -13.43
C LEU A 189 -6.02 8.44 -12.26
N PRO A 190 -6.40 7.17 -12.51
CA PRO A 190 -6.66 6.18 -11.47
C PRO A 190 -5.39 5.40 -11.04
N SER A 191 -4.29 6.10 -10.85
CA SER A 191 -3.02 5.49 -10.40
C SER A 191 -2.06 6.50 -9.79
N SER A 192 -1.30 6.09 -8.77
CA SER A 192 -0.02 6.77 -8.45
C SER A 192 1.02 6.37 -9.49
N VAL A 193 1.92 7.30 -9.81
CA VAL A 193 2.92 7.14 -10.86
C VAL A 193 4.26 7.66 -10.33
N ILE A 194 5.30 6.83 -10.41
CA ILE A 194 6.68 7.08 -9.93
C ILE A 194 6.80 7.19 -8.40
N LEU A 195 5.89 7.87 -7.68
CA LEU A 195 5.91 7.97 -6.22
C LEU A 195 5.53 6.63 -5.56
N THR A 196 6.45 6.01 -4.81
CA THR A 196 6.24 4.74 -4.09
C THR A 196 6.26 4.86 -2.57
N GLY A 197 6.69 6.01 -2.02
CA GLY A 197 6.66 6.26 -0.59
C GLY A 197 6.77 7.73 -0.20
N VAL A 198 6.19 8.05 0.96
CA VAL A 198 6.44 9.31 1.68
C VAL A 198 6.87 8.96 3.10
N ASP A 199 8.12 9.30 3.42
CA ASP A 199 8.71 9.08 4.73
C ASP A 199 8.63 10.38 5.55
N VAL A 200 8.31 10.26 6.83
CA VAL A 200 7.94 11.39 7.70
C VAL A 200 8.88 11.42 8.91
N LEU A 201 9.43 12.60 9.23
CA LEU A 201 10.26 12.82 10.40
C LEU A 201 9.38 12.99 11.64
N VAL A 202 9.01 11.86 12.25
CA VAL A 202 8.26 11.78 13.49
C VAL A 202 9.13 12.19 14.69
N PRO A 203 8.59 12.83 15.74
CA PRO A 203 9.38 13.37 16.86
C PRO A 203 9.92 12.30 17.82
N ARG A 204 9.42 11.08 17.73
CA ARG A 204 9.85 9.85 18.42
C ARG A 204 9.57 8.66 17.51
N PRO A 205 10.26 7.51 17.65
CA PRO A 205 9.97 6.31 16.87
C PRO A 205 8.49 5.91 16.88
N VAL A 206 7.94 5.69 15.69
CA VAL A 206 6.62 5.09 15.47
C VAL A 206 6.80 3.85 14.60
N ASN A 207 6.26 2.73 15.06
CA ASN A 207 6.30 1.46 14.35
C ASN A 207 5.37 1.52 13.12
N ALA A 208 5.71 0.79 12.06
CA ALA A 208 4.86 0.63 10.89
C ALA A 208 4.48 -0.85 10.66
N LEU A 209 3.24 -1.06 10.24
CA LEU A 209 2.67 -2.33 9.81
C LEU A 209 2.44 -2.28 8.31
N VAL A 210 2.98 -3.23 7.56
CA VAL A 210 2.77 -3.33 6.11
C VAL A 210 1.66 -4.34 5.82
N ALA A 211 0.57 -3.86 5.22
CA ALA A 211 -0.56 -4.67 4.78
C ALA A 211 -0.28 -5.18 3.35
N VAL A 212 0.36 -6.34 3.23
CA VAL A 212 0.71 -6.95 1.95
C VAL A 212 -0.45 -7.82 1.47
N GLY A 213 -0.91 -7.62 0.24
CA GLY A 213 -2.03 -8.42 -0.26
C GLY A 213 -2.46 -8.16 -1.70
N ASP A 214 -3.67 -8.62 -2.01
CA ASP A 214 -4.33 -8.37 -3.29
C ASP A 214 -5.31 -7.17 -3.25
N SER A 215 -6.16 -7.05 -4.28
CA SER A 215 -7.32 -6.16 -4.42
C SER A 215 -8.11 -5.84 -3.15
N ILE A 216 -8.28 -6.80 -2.24
CA ILE A 216 -9.00 -6.60 -0.97
C ILE A 216 -8.22 -5.64 -0.05
N THR A 217 -6.89 -5.72 -0.08
CA THR A 217 -5.95 -4.88 0.67
C THR A 217 -5.58 -3.60 -0.09
N ASP A 218 -5.69 -3.63 -1.43
CA ASP A 218 -5.58 -2.49 -2.35
C ASP A 218 -6.74 -1.49 -2.20
N GLY A 219 -7.83 -1.88 -1.52
CA GLY A 219 -9.03 -1.07 -1.35
C GLY A 219 -9.89 -0.97 -2.63
N MET A 220 -9.79 -1.94 -3.53
CA MET A 220 -10.53 -1.92 -4.80
C MET A 220 -12.05 -1.93 -4.55
N GLY A 221 -12.72 -0.84 -4.94
CA GLY A 221 -14.15 -0.62 -4.70
C GLY A 221 -14.52 0.09 -3.39
N ALA A 222 -13.55 0.39 -2.52
CA ALA A 222 -13.74 1.27 -1.37
C ALA A 222 -13.59 2.75 -1.78
N ALA A 223 -14.14 3.69 -0.99
CA ALA A 223 -13.76 5.09 -1.15
C ALA A 223 -12.36 5.36 -0.57
N ARG A 224 -11.75 6.48 -0.96
CA ARG A 224 -10.44 6.90 -0.45
C ARG A 224 -10.47 7.07 1.07
N GLY A 225 -9.59 6.36 1.79
CA GLY A 225 -9.58 6.34 3.26
C GLY A 225 -10.49 5.30 3.90
N GLU A 226 -11.26 4.52 3.11
CA GLU A 226 -12.12 3.44 3.59
C GLU A 226 -11.54 2.03 3.34
N SER A 227 -10.31 1.94 2.82
CA SER A 227 -9.61 0.66 2.71
C SER A 227 -9.36 0.05 4.10
N TRP A 228 -9.28 -1.29 4.22
CA TRP A 228 -9.04 -1.89 5.54
C TRP A 228 -7.70 -1.45 6.17
N PRO A 229 -6.61 -1.22 5.40
CA PRO A 229 -5.39 -0.60 5.93
C PRO A 229 -5.60 0.82 6.47
N ASP A 230 -6.31 1.70 5.73
CA ASP A 230 -6.61 3.07 6.18
C ASP A 230 -7.44 3.08 7.47
N VAL A 231 -8.48 2.25 7.53
CA VAL A 231 -9.38 2.14 8.69
C VAL A 231 -8.65 1.56 9.90
N LEU A 232 -7.69 0.64 9.70
CA LEU A 232 -6.83 0.14 10.78
C LEU A 232 -5.85 1.22 11.26
N GLY A 233 -5.19 1.95 10.35
CA GLY A 233 -4.28 3.05 10.69
C GLY A 233 -4.98 4.14 11.49
N GLY A 234 -6.18 4.56 11.05
CA GLY A 234 -7.02 5.49 11.78
C GLY A 234 -7.35 5.02 13.20
N ARG A 235 -7.69 3.73 13.39
CA ARG A 235 -7.98 3.16 14.72
C ARG A 235 -6.75 3.08 15.63
N LEU A 236 -5.59 2.70 15.09
CA LEU A 236 -4.33 2.63 15.87
C LEU A 236 -3.83 4.03 16.24
N SER A 237 -3.95 5.00 15.33
CA SER A 237 -3.68 6.41 15.61
C SER A 237 -4.60 6.97 16.70
N GLN A 238 -5.91 6.70 16.63
CA GLN A 238 -6.90 7.14 17.63
C GLN A 238 -6.72 6.47 19.00
N SER A 239 -6.23 5.22 19.03
CA SER A 239 -5.99 4.47 20.27
C SER A 239 -4.77 4.99 21.06
N GLY A 240 -3.80 5.60 20.36
CA GLY A 240 -2.72 6.38 20.97
C GLY A 240 -1.65 5.57 21.71
N GLY A 241 -0.73 6.30 22.36
CA GLY A 241 0.30 5.74 23.22
C GLY A 241 1.16 4.69 22.51
N ALA A 242 1.36 3.53 23.16
CA ALA A 242 2.13 2.41 22.61
C ALA A 242 1.39 1.61 21.52
N THR A 243 0.14 1.97 21.18
CA THR A 243 -0.63 1.31 20.10
C THR A 243 -0.62 2.08 18.78
N THR A 244 -0.09 3.30 18.76
CA THR A 244 0.05 4.10 17.53
C THR A 244 1.07 3.46 16.59
N MET A 245 0.61 3.14 15.37
CA MET A 245 1.43 2.63 14.28
C MET A 245 1.00 3.27 12.96
N ALA A 246 1.95 3.44 12.03
CA ALA A 246 1.62 3.63 10.62
C ALA A 246 1.06 2.31 10.05
N VAL A 247 0.09 2.38 9.15
CA VAL A 247 -0.42 1.21 8.42
C VAL A 247 -0.31 1.44 6.93
N LEU A 248 0.55 0.66 6.28
CA LEU A 248 1.01 0.90 4.91
C LEU A 248 0.36 -0.10 3.96
N GLY A 249 -0.47 0.42 3.04
CA GLY A 249 -1.06 -0.37 1.98
C GLY A 249 -0.01 -0.87 1.00
N ALA A 250 0.20 -2.18 0.96
CA ALA A 250 0.98 -2.89 -0.05
C ALA A 250 0.09 -3.94 -0.77
N GLY A 251 -1.17 -3.58 -0.98
CA GLY A 251 -2.08 -4.28 -1.89
C GLY A 251 -1.67 -4.10 -3.35
N ILE A 252 -2.00 -5.07 -4.20
CA ILE A 252 -1.99 -4.95 -5.65
C ILE A 252 -3.21 -5.70 -6.19
N SER A 253 -4.08 -5.05 -6.96
CA SER A 253 -5.27 -5.70 -7.53
C SER A 253 -4.94 -6.96 -8.35
N GLY A 254 -5.65 -8.05 -8.07
CA GLY A 254 -5.43 -9.36 -8.70
C GLY A 254 -4.19 -10.15 -8.26
N ASN A 255 -3.33 -9.59 -7.39
CA ASN A 255 -2.03 -10.16 -7.03
C ASN A 255 -2.12 -11.57 -6.41
N ARG A 256 -1.07 -12.36 -6.63
CA ARG A 256 -0.99 -13.80 -6.31
C ARG A 256 0.24 -14.10 -5.47
N LEU A 257 0.10 -15.05 -4.54
CA LEU A 257 1.20 -15.50 -3.68
C LEU A 257 2.25 -16.32 -4.44
N LEU A 258 1.82 -17.12 -5.43
CA LEU A 258 2.62 -18.22 -5.97
C LEU A 258 3.17 -17.99 -7.38
N THR A 259 2.62 -17.04 -8.14
CA THR A 259 2.95 -16.87 -9.56
C THR A 259 2.66 -15.45 -10.01
N ASP A 260 3.67 -14.78 -10.57
CA ASP A 260 3.52 -13.48 -11.23
C ASP A 260 2.48 -13.59 -12.36
N GLY A 261 1.45 -12.75 -12.32
CA GLY A 261 0.39 -12.72 -13.32
C GLY A 261 0.68 -11.79 -14.51
N GLY A 262 1.88 -11.23 -14.56
CA GLY A 262 2.28 -10.18 -15.50
C GLY A 262 1.86 -8.78 -15.05
N PRO A 263 2.08 -7.76 -15.91
CA PRO A 263 2.04 -6.35 -15.51
C PRO A 263 0.81 -5.87 -14.74
N GLN A 264 -0.37 -6.38 -15.10
CA GLN A 264 -1.66 -6.00 -14.50
C GLN A 264 -1.86 -6.58 -13.09
N VAL A 265 -1.08 -7.60 -12.71
CA VAL A 265 -1.21 -8.40 -11.48
C VAL A 265 0.00 -8.19 -10.54
N GLY A 266 1.13 -7.74 -11.09
CA GLY A 266 2.33 -7.33 -10.35
C GLY A 266 3.14 -8.48 -9.71
N ASP A 267 4.33 -8.12 -9.23
CA ASP A 267 5.26 -9.04 -8.58
C ASP A 267 4.59 -9.85 -7.47
N VAL A 268 4.96 -11.13 -7.32
CA VAL A 268 4.53 -11.93 -6.15
C VAL A 268 5.02 -11.28 -4.85
N PRO A 269 4.27 -11.33 -3.74
CA PRO A 269 4.63 -10.73 -2.45
C PRO A 269 6.07 -10.99 -1.98
N LEU A 270 6.62 -12.18 -2.27
CA LEU A 270 8.00 -12.52 -1.91
C LEU A 270 9.05 -11.81 -2.77
N GLY A 271 8.77 -11.53 -4.04
CA GLY A 271 9.67 -10.81 -4.94
C GLY A 271 9.73 -9.30 -4.65
N ARG A 272 8.61 -8.74 -4.18
CA ARG A 272 8.51 -7.33 -3.74
C ARG A 272 8.80 -7.10 -2.25
N PHE A 273 9.09 -8.16 -1.48
CA PHE A 273 9.25 -8.09 -0.02
C PHE A 273 10.28 -7.03 0.41
N ASP A 274 11.43 -6.97 -0.25
CA ASP A 274 12.51 -6.07 0.17
C ASP A 274 12.12 -4.59 -0.04
N ARG A 275 11.46 -4.27 -1.16
CA ARG A 275 10.95 -2.95 -1.56
C ARG A 275 9.77 -2.48 -0.72
N ASP A 276 8.80 -3.35 -0.51
CA ASP A 276 7.51 -3.01 0.11
C ASP A 276 7.55 -3.15 1.64
N VAL A 277 8.40 -4.05 2.19
CA VAL A 277 8.51 -4.32 3.64
C VAL A 277 9.83 -3.86 4.26
N THR A 278 10.99 -4.17 3.67
CA THR A 278 12.27 -3.90 4.36
C THR A 278 12.75 -2.46 4.21
N ALA A 279 12.48 -1.83 3.07
CA ALA A 279 12.77 -0.42 2.80
C ALA A 279 11.73 0.55 3.41
N ALA A 280 10.63 0.05 3.98
CA ALA A 280 9.69 0.86 4.73
C ALA A 280 10.28 1.24 6.11
N ALA A 281 10.58 2.53 6.30
CA ALA A 281 11.18 3.06 7.51
C ALA A 281 10.23 2.86 8.71
N GLY A 282 10.77 2.34 9.82
CA GLY A 282 9.98 1.99 11.00
C GLY A 282 9.16 0.70 10.89
N ALA A 283 9.17 -0.02 9.77
CA ALA A 283 8.39 -1.25 9.62
C ALA A 283 8.86 -2.37 10.57
N THR A 284 7.97 -2.78 11.47
CA THR A 284 8.18 -3.87 12.44
C THR A 284 7.28 -5.08 12.17
N ASP A 285 6.20 -4.87 11.42
CA ASP A 285 5.06 -5.80 11.32
C ASP A 285 4.60 -5.97 9.87
N VAL A 286 4.14 -7.17 9.52
CA VAL A 286 3.54 -7.48 8.23
C VAL A 286 2.24 -8.26 8.42
N VAL A 287 1.15 -7.82 7.81
CA VAL A 287 -0.07 -8.62 7.66
C VAL A 287 -0.16 -9.09 6.22
N LEU A 288 -0.23 -10.40 6.01
CA LEU A 288 -0.38 -11.00 4.68
C LEU A 288 -1.83 -11.41 4.44
N HIS A 289 -2.52 -10.72 3.52
CA HIS A 289 -3.87 -11.05 3.07
C HIS A 289 -3.89 -11.26 1.55
N ILE A 290 -3.71 -12.51 1.16
CA ILE A 290 -3.43 -12.98 -0.20
C ILE A 290 -4.05 -14.36 -0.43
N GLY A 291 -4.16 -14.81 -1.68
CA GLY A 291 -4.50 -16.19 -2.03
C GLY A 291 -5.85 -16.37 -2.72
N THR A 292 -6.73 -15.37 -2.70
CA THR A 292 -8.03 -15.46 -3.41
C THR A 292 -7.84 -15.58 -4.92
N ASN A 293 -6.77 -14.99 -5.46
CA ASN A 293 -6.41 -15.03 -6.89
C ASN A 293 -5.65 -16.31 -7.26
N ASP A 294 -4.91 -16.91 -6.33
CA ASP A 294 -4.29 -18.23 -6.49
C ASP A 294 -5.37 -19.33 -6.54
N LEU A 295 -6.38 -19.25 -5.65
CA LEU A 295 -7.57 -20.12 -5.67
C LEU A 295 -8.36 -19.98 -6.98
N ALA A 296 -8.58 -18.75 -7.46
CA ALA A 296 -9.23 -18.50 -8.75
C ALA A 296 -8.39 -18.95 -9.96
N ALA A 297 -7.06 -19.02 -9.81
CA ALA A 297 -6.14 -19.64 -10.77
C ALA A 297 -6.05 -21.17 -10.62
N GLY A 298 -6.89 -21.79 -9.78
CA GLY A 298 -6.98 -23.24 -9.60
C GLY A 298 -5.91 -23.86 -8.71
N ARG A 299 -5.18 -23.08 -7.90
CA ARG A 299 -4.18 -23.62 -6.95
C ARG A 299 -4.87 -24.23 -5.74
N GLY A 300 -4.39 -25.41 -5.32
CA GLY A 300 -4.87 -26.12 -4.14
C GLY A 300 -4.34 -25.51 -2.84
N ALA A 301 -4.93 -25.87 -1.70
CA ALA A 301 -4.53 -25.32 -0.41
C ALA A 301 -3.05 -25.59 -0.09
N ALA A 302 -2.55 -26.81 -0.30
CA ALA A 302 -1.17 -27.19 -0.03
C ALA A 302 -0.11 -26.32 -0.74
N ASP A 303 -0.37 -25.93 -2.00
CA ASP A 303 0.49 -24.99 -2.74
C ASP A 303 0.57 -23.63 -2.04
N ILE A 304 -0.60 -23.10 -1.65
CA ILE A 304 -0.75 -21.77 -1.04
C ILE A 304 -0.14 -21.78 0.36
N VAL A 305 -0.38 -22.83 1.16
CA VAL A 305 0.26 -23.08 2.45
C VAL A 305 1.78 -23.02 2.34
N ALA A 306 2.38 -23.73 1.38
CA ALA A 306 3.83 -23.67 1.17
C ALA A 306 4.32 -22.26 0.78
N GLY A 307 3.50 -21.47 0.08
CA GLY A 307 3.75 -20.05 -0.16
C GLY A 307 3.72 -19.19 1.11
N LEU A 308 2.71 -19.38 1.96
CA LEU A 308 2.55 -18.63 3.23
C LEU A 308 3.71 -18.91 4.18
N GLN A 309 4.15 -20.17 4.26
CA GLN A 309 5.33 -20.59 5.02
C GLN A 309 6.60 -19.86 4.58
N ARG A 310 6.91 -19.86 3.27
CA ARG A 310 8.10 -19.15 2.73
C ARG A 310 8.06 -17.65 2.97
N PHE A 311 6.88 -17.02 2.88
CA PHE A 311 6.75 -15.59 3.17
C PHE A 311 6.95 -15.30 4.67
N ALA A 312 6.36 -16.12 5.56
CA ALA A 312 6.54 -15.99 6.99
C ALA A 312 8.01 -16.19 7.42
N GLU A 313 8.70 -17.17 6.83
CA GLU A 313 10.14 -17.40 7.00
C GLU A 313 10.96 -16.19 6.54
N ARG A 314 10.71 -15.64 5.34
CA ARG A 314 11.38 -14.41 4.86
C ARG A 314 11.18 -13.24 5.81
N ALA A 315 9.96 -13.06 6.32
CA ALA A 315 9.61 -11.96 7.22
C ALA A 315 10.30 -12.06 8.58
N ARG A 316 10.26 -13.23 9.22
CA ARG A 316 10.93 -13.48 10.50
C ARG A 316 12.46 -13.43 10.36
N GLY A 317 12.99 -13.93 9.25
CA GLY A 317 14.41 -13.77 8.88
C GLY A 317 14.83 -12.32 8.59
N ALA A 318 13.88 -11.43 8.28
CA ALA A 318 14.09 -9.98 8.19
C ALA A 318 13.83 -9.24 9.52
N GLY A 319 13.67 -9.96 10.63
CA GLY A 319 13.38 -9.39 11.95
C GLY A 319 11.99 -8.77 12.09
N LYS A 320 11.07 -9.01 11.15
CA LYS A 320 9.68 -8.53 11.20
C LYS A 320 8.79 -9.56 11.89
N ARG A 321 7.79 -9.09 12.64
CA ARG A 321 6.65 -9.93 13.01
C ARG A 321 5.75 -10.12 11.79
N VAL A 322 5.19 -11.30 11.63
CA VAL A 322 4.29 -11.64 10.51
C VAL A 322 2.97 -12.21 11.00
N PHE A 323 1.87 -11.75 10.42
CA PHE A 323 0.53 -12.22 10.70
C PHE A 323 -0.10 -12.78 9.43
N LEU A 324 -0.57 -14.02 9.48
CA LEU A 324 -1.33 -14.64 8.39
C LEU A 324 -2.83 -14.38 8.57
N THR A 325 -3.59 -14.44 7.48
CA THR A 325 -5.04 -14.22 7.51
C THR A 325 -5.76 -15.34 6.79
N THR A 326 -7.00 -15.62 7.18
CA THR A 326 -7.89 -16.50 6.42
C THR A 326 -8.40 -15.77 5.17
N VAL A 327 -8.50 -16.48 4.05
CA VAL A 327 -9.01 -15.92 2.79
C VAL A 327 -10.53 -15.76 2.88
N THR A 328 -11.03 -14.57 2.57
CA THR A 328 -12.45 -14.21 2.70
C THR A 328 -13.36 -15.07 1.82
N PRO A 329 -14.65 -15.25 2.20
CA PRO A 329 -15.61 -15.99 1.39
C PRO A 329 -15.84 -15.35 0.02
N SER A 330 -16.04 -16.17 -1.01
CA SER A 330 -16.57 -15.74 -2.31
C SER A 330 -17.18 -16.92 -3.05
N ASP A 331 -18.37 -16.72 -3.60
CA ASP A 331 -19.10 -17.59 -4.52
C ASP A 331 -19.08 -17.05 -5.98
N ALA A 332 -18.36 -15.95 -6.23
CA ALA A 332 -18.34 -15.25 -7.51
C ALA A 332 -17.32 -15.85 -8.51
N GLY A 333 -17.82 -16.35 -9.64
CA GLY A 333 -17.00 -16.74 -10.81
C GLY A 333 -15.90 -17.75 -10.47
N ALA A 334 -14.68 -17.48 -10.90
CA ALA A 334 -13.52 -18.35 -10.64
C ALA A 334 -13.23 -18.55 -9.14
N HIS A 335 -13.44 -17.52 -8.32
CA HIS A 335 -13.26 -17.58 -6.85
C HIS A 335 -14.33 -18.44 -6.15
N GLY A 336 -15.45 -18.70 -6.83
CA GLY A 336 -16.62 -19.42 -6.33
C GLY A 336 -16.81 -20.84 -6.86
N THR A 337 -15.85 -21.36 -7.65
CA THR A 337 -15.94 -22.76 -8.12
C THR A 337 -15.90 -23.74 -6.92
N GLN A 338 -16.53 -24.91 -7.05
CA GLN A 338 -16.53 -25.93 -5.98
C GLN A 338 -15.10 -26.30 -5.54
N ALA A 339 -14.15 -26.34 -6.49
CA ALA A 339 -12.73 -26.56 -6.20
C ALA A 339 -12.11 -25.40 -5.40
N ALA A 340 -12.32 -24.14 -5.81
CA ALA A 340 -11.84 -22.97 -5.08
C ALA A 340 -12.46 -22.84 -3.68
N MET A 341 -13.75 -23.18 -3.51
CA MET A 341 -14.42 -23.20 -2.21
C MET A 341 -13.87 -24.31 -1.29
N ALA A 342 -13.61 -25.50 -1.82
CA ALA A 342 -13.01 -26.60 -1.05
C ALA A 342 -11.58 -26.24 -0.61
N ALA A 343 -10.74 -25.80 -1.54
CA ALA A 343 -9.37 -25.37 -1.25
C ALA A 343 -9.32 -24.16 -0.31
N ARG A 344 -10.25 -23.20 -0.40
CA ARG A 344 -10.41 -22.11 0.58
C ARG A 344 -10.72 -22.63 1.97
N THR A 345 -11.58 -23.66 2.07
CA THR A 345 -11.98 -24.26 3.36
C THR A 345 -10.79 -24.95 4.03
N GLU A 346 -10.06 -25.77 3.27
CA GLU A 346 -8.84 -26.46 3.71
C GLU A 346 -7.74 -25.46 4.12
N LEU A 347 -7.46 -24.45 3.28
CA LEU A 347 -6.51 -23.38 3.57
C LEU A 347 -6.87 -22.61 4.85
N ASN A 348 -8.14 -22.25 5.03
CA ASN A 348 -8.60 -21.51 6.19
C ASN A 348 -8.64 -22.36 7.48
N ALA A 349 -8.77 -23.68 7.38
CA ALA A 349 -8.54 -24.58 8.52
C ALA A 349 -7.04 -24.56 8.89
N TRP A 350 -6.15 -24.78 7.92
CA TRP A 350 -4.71 -24.75 8.13
C TRP A 350 -4.22 -23.42 8.74
N VAL A 351 -4.68 -22.27 8.25
CA VAL A 351 -4.29 -20.96 8.79
C VAL A 351 -4.67 -20.82 10.27
N ARG A 352 -5.82 -21.33 10.71
CA ARG A 352 -6.25 -21.27 12.12
C ARG A 352 -5.47 -22.23 13.02
N GLU A 353 -5.32 -23.48 12.57
CA GLU A 353 -4.81 -24.58 13.37
C GLU A 353 -3.27 -24.64 13.40
N HIS A 354 -2.64 -24.34 12.26
CA HIS A 354 -1.21 -24.55 12.03
C HIS A 354 -0.46 -23.24 11.73
N GLY A 355 -1.13 -22.21 11.21
CA GLY A 355 -0.56 -20.88 10.97
C GLY A 355 0.20 -20.27 12.16
N PRO A 356 -0.28 -20.39 13.42
CA PRO A 356 0.43 -19.90 14.61
C PRO A 356 1.79 -20.56 14.89
N ALA A 357 2.13 -21.68 14.24
CA ALA A 357 3.47 -22.27 14.34
C ALA A 357 4.50 -21.56 13.43
N TYR A 358 4.04 -20.90 12.37
CA TYR A 358 4.89 -20.23 11.37
C TYR A 358 4.92 -18.70 11.57
N ALA A 359 3.84 -18.13 12.08
CA ALA A 359 3.61 -16.69 12.21
C ALA A 359 3.54 -16.22 13.68
N ASP A 360 3.70 -14.92 13.91
CA ASP A 360 3.57 -14.27 15.23
C ASP A 360 2.09 -14.14 15.67
N GLY A 361 1.15 -14.39 14.76
CA GLY A 361 -0.27 -14.53 15.03
C GLY A 361 -1.07 -14.78 13.74
N VAL A 362 -2.38 -14.99 13.89
CA VAL A 362 -3.30 -15.16 12.76
C VAL A 362 -4.61 -14.40 12.99
N PHE A 363 -5.17 -13.82 11.92
CA PHE A 363 -6.45 -13.10 11.98
C PHE A 363 -7.51 -13.77 11.10
N ASP A 364 -8.67 -14.10 11.67
CA ASP A 364 -9.76 -14.76 10.93
C ASP A 364 -10.62 -13.74 10.15
N PHE A 365 -10.04 -13.13 9.13
CA PHE A 365 -10.72 -12.21 8.22
C PHE A 365 -11.95 -12.86 7.58
N ALA A 366 -11.90 -14.16 7.28
CA ALA A 366 -13.01 -14.91 6.72
C ALA A 366 -14.23 -14.99 7.66
N ALA A 367 -14.02 -15.17 8.97
CA ALA A 367 -15.10 -15.09 9.95
C ALA A 367 -15.57 -13.64 10.19
N ALA A 368 -14.66 -12.66 10.14
CA ALA A 368 -14.99 -11.25 10.35
C ALA A 368 -15.90 -10.64 9.26
N VAL A 369 -15.96 -11.24 8.07
CA VAL A 369 -16.83 -10.81 6.95
C VAL A 369 -17.84 -11.88 6.49
N ALA A 370 -17.98 -12.97 7.24
CA ALA A 370 -18.99 -13.99 6.94
C ALA A 370 -20.41 -13.47 7.19
N ASP A 371 -21.37 -13.90 6.36
CA ASP A 371 -22.79 -13.74 6.68
C ASP A 371 -23.10 -14.35 8.06
N PRO A 372 -23.93 -13.70 8.89
CA PRO A 372 -24.41 -14.32 10.12
C PRO A 372 -25.15 -15.63 9.78
N PRO A 373 -25.01 -16.69 10.60
CA PRO A 373 -25.55 -18.01 10.30
C PRO A 373 -27.06 -17.94 10.06
N THR A 374 -27.47 -18.27 8.84
CA THR A 374 -28.87 -18.15 8.40
C THR A 374 -29.74 -19.10 9.23
N PRO A 375 -30.83 -18.62 9.87
CA PRO A 375 -31.78 -19.50 10.54
C PRO A 375 -32.29 -20.59 9.58
N ALA A 376 -32.32 -21.83 10.06
CA ALA A 376 -32.67 -22.99 9.24
C ALA A 376 -34.09 -22.86 8.64
N GLY A 377 -34.16 -22.64 7.33
CA GLY A 377 -35.43 -22.55 6.59
C GLY A 377 -35.54 -21.37 5.60
N SER A 378 -34.74 -20.31 5.75
CA SER A 378 -34.78 -19.19 4.79
C SER A 378 -33.99 -19.50 3.51
N PRO A 379 -34.59 -19.34 2.30
CA PRO A 379 -33.87 -19.48 1.05
C PRO A 379 -32.89 -18.31 0.85
N ARG A 380 -31.69 -18.58 0.33
CA ARG A 380 -30.69 -17.56 0.02
C ARG A 380 -31.12 -16.69 -1.16
N SER A 381 -31.24 -15.38 -0.95
CA SER A 381 -31.24 -14.38 -2.03
C SER A 381 -29.81 -14.07 -2.44
N SER A 382 -29.29 -14.76 -3.46
CA SER A 382 -27.94 -14.55 -4.01
C SER A 382 -27.83 -13.26 -4.85
N THR A 383 -28.08 -12.10 -4.22
CA THR A 383 -28.06 -10.78 -4.88
C THR A 383 -27.69 -9.64 -3.91
N ARG A 384 -26.38 -9.42 -3.71
CA ARG A 384 -25.84 -8.07 -3.45
C ARG A 384 -24.47 -7.88 -4.13
N ALA A 385 -24.47 -7.99 -5.45
CA ALA A 385 -23.35 -7.63 -6.31
C ALA A 385 -23.67 -6.39 -7.16
N THR A 386 -23.90 -5.24 -6.50
CA THR A 386 -23.92 -3.91 -7.12
C THR A 386 -23.62 -2.83 -6.06
N ALA A 387 -22.80 -1.85 -6.41
CA ALA A 387 -22.64 -0.63 -5.63
C ALA A 387 -23.78 0.34 -5.95
N SER A 388 -24.70 0.57 -5.00
CA SER A 388 -25.75 1.60 -5.06
C SER A 388 -26.20 1.99 -3.65
N THR A 389 -25.99 3.27 -3.31
CA THR A 389 -26.68 4.06 -2.26
C THR A 389 -27.35 3.32 -1.08
N CYS A 390 -26.69 3.32 0.08
CA CYS A 390 -27.39 3.19 1.36
C CYS A 390 -28.23 4.45 1.65
N PRO A 391 -29.46 4.33 2.16
CA PRO A 391 -30.18 5.45 2.77
C PRO A 391 -29.53 5.83 4.12
N PRO A 392 -29.69 7.08 4.60
CA PRO A 392 -29.14 7.48 5.89
C PRO A 392 -29.82 6.72 7.05
N PRO A 393 -29.09 6.41 8.14
CA PRO A 393 -29.64 5.67 9.27
C PRO A 393 -30.72 6.48 10.01
N ALA A 394 -31.78 5.78 10.44
CA ALA A 394 -32.84 6.38 11.24
C ALA A 394 -32.33 6.83 12.62
N THR A 395 -32.84 7.95 13.11
CA THR A 395 -32.34 8.60 14.34
C THR A 395 -32.73 7.86 15.61
N ALA A 396 -31.79 7.11 16.19
CA ALA A 396 -31.88 6.62 17.56
C ALA A 396 -31.84 7.81 18.53
N ARG A 397 -32.94 8.05 19.26
CA ARG A 397 -33.02 9.13 20.25
C ARG A 397 -32.36 8.73 21.56
N TRP A 398 -31.48 9.59 22.07
CA TRP A 398 -31.06 9.64 23.48
C TRP A 398 -31.33 11.04 24.04
N PRO A 399 -31.55 11.19 25.36
CA PRO A 399 -32.02 12.44 25.96
C PRO A 399 -30.90 13.51 26.04
N PRO A 400 -31.26 14.81 26.03
CA PRO A 400 -30.28 15.89 26.10
C PRO A 400 -29.65 16.01 27.50
N PRO A 401 -28.34 16.35 27.60
CA PRO A 401 -27.71 16.68 28.88
C PRO A 401 -28.23 18.01 29.45
N SER A 402 -28.23 18.13 30.78
CA SER A 402 -28.66 19.33 31.50
C SER A 402 -27.69 20.50 31.32
N THR A 403 -28.21 21.69 30.98
CA THR A 403 -27.42 22.92 30.83
C THR A 403 -27.27 23.69 32.16
N PRO A 404 -26.06 24.22 32.45
CA PRO A 404 -25.89 25.32 33.40
C PRO A 404 -26.56 26.62 32.90
N ARG A 405 -26.86 27.54 33.81
CA ARG A 405 -27.63 28.78 33.53
C ARG A 405 -26.75 29.97 33.11
N SER A 406 -27.22 30.74 32.12
CA SER A 406 -27.18 32.23 32.02
C SER A 406 -25.81 32.96 32.05
N SER A 407 -25.59 34.16 31.48
CA SER A 407 -26.47 35.30 31.13
C SER A 407 -25.81 36.19 30.02
N PRO A 408 -26.36 37.35 29.55
CA PRO A 408 -26.45 37.56 28.09
C PRO A 408 -26.08 38.95 27.51
N ALA A 409 -26.00 39.02 26.17
CA ALA A 409 -26.26 40.23 25.36
C ALA A 409 -26.96 39.81 24.05
N ALA A 410 -28.25 40.12 23.86
CA ALA A 410 -28.76 41.27 23.09
C ALA A 410 -28.56 41.13 21.55
N ARG A 411 -29.58 40.69 20.80
CA ARG A 411 -30.63 41.52 20.12
C ARG A 411 -30.12 42.17 18.82
N ALA A 412 -30.83 42.16 17.67
CA ALA A 412 -32.16 41.63 17.29
C ALA A 412 -32.09 41.18 15.79
N TRP A 413 -33.11 40.98 14.94
CA TRP A 413 -34.57 41.28 14.91
C TRP A 413 -35.31 40.13 14.17
N ARG A 414 -36.46 40.36 13.51
CA ARG A 414 -37.17 39.39 12.64
C ARG A 414 -37.86 40.04 11.43
N ALA A 415 -37.98 39.23 10.39
CA ALA A 415 -38.73 39.39 9.14
C ALA A 415 -40.26 39.58 9.28
N THR A 416 -40.91 39.92 8.15
CA THR A 416 -42.32 39.56 7.84
C THR A 416 -42.59 39.47 6.32
N ARG A 417 -43.80 39.02 5.92
CA ARG A 417 -44.20 38.65 4.53
C ARG A 417 -45.44 39.41 4.05
N ARG A 418 -45.63 39.55 2.71
CA ARG A 418 -46.89 39.43 1.90
C ARG A 418 -46.63 39.93 0.45
N ALA A 419 -47.55 39.81 -0.53
CA ALA A 419 -48.04 38.61 -1.22
C ALA A 419 -49.07 38.94 -2.34
N ARG A 420 -48.71 38.79 -3.64
CA ARG A 420 -49.57 38.59 -4.88
C ARG A 420 -50.74 39.60 -5.15
N PRO A 421 -51.36 39.70 -6.35
CA PRO A 421 -51.41 38.78 -7.51
C PRO A 421 -50.89 39.39 -8.84
N GLY A 422 -51.39 38.96 -10.01
CA GLY A 422 -50.90 39.36 -11.34
C GLY A 422 -51.99 39.58 -12.40
N GLY A 423 -51.58 39.71 -13.67
CA GLY A 423 -52.41 39.91 -14.87
C GLY A 423 -51.62 39.58 -16.15
N GLU A 424 -52.31 39.36 -17.28
CA GLU A 424 -51.74 38.69 -18.48
C GLU A 424 -52.06 39.44 -19.81
N PRO A 425 -51.95 38.88 -21.04
CA PRO A 425 -50.94 39.26 -22.04
C PRO A 425 -51.48 39.96 -23.30
N LEU A 426 -50.59 40.37 -24.23
CA LEU A 426 -50.91 40.47 -25.66
C LEU A 426 -49.73 40.15 -26.61
N THR A 427 -50.11 39.53 -27.74
CA THR A 427 -49.45 39.20 -29.04
C THR A 427 -48.25 40.05 -29.54
N GLY A 428 -47.39 39.56 -30.45
CA GLY A 428 -47.30 38.26 -31.15
C GLY A 428 -46.57 38.31 -32.53
N GLN A 429 -46.46 37.15 -33.22
CA GLN A 429 -45.77 36.91 -34.53
C GLN A 429 -44.22 36.99 -34.50
N ARG A 430 -43.44 36.24 -35.30
CA ARG A 430 -43.73 35.19 -36.33
C ARG A 430 -42.60 34.15 -36.39
N ARG A 431 -42.89 32.93 -36.88
CA ARG A 431 -41.94 31.85 -37.23
C ARG A 431 -42.05 31.49 -38.71
N PRO A 432 -41.01 30.89 -39.31
CA PRO A 432 -41.18 29.72 -40.18
C PRO A 432 -40.56 28.45 -39.55
N SER A 433 -40.56 27.31 -40.25
CA SER A 433 -40.50 25.99 -39.62
C SER A 433 -39.79 24.88 -40.42
N ARG A 434 -39.33 23.86 -39.67
CA ARG A 434 -39.13 22.44 -40.04
C ARG A 434 -38.51 22.13 -41.42
N GLY A 435 -37.25 21.68 -41.41
CA GLY A 435 -36.76 20.64 -42.34
C GLY A 435 -36.66 19.28 -41.64
N ARG A 436 -37.02 18.18 -42.30
CA ARG A 436 -36.85 16.80 -41.78
C ARG A 436 -36.57 15.81 -42.91
N ILE A 437 -35.53 14.98 -42.71
CA ILE A 437 -35.30 13.66 -43.32
C ILE A 437 -35.24 13.59 -44.86
N ARG A 438 -34.08 13.15 -45.37
CA ARG A 438 -34.07 12.05 -46.35
C ARG A 438 -32.95 11.08 -46.00
N ARG A 439 -33.31 9.82 -45.66
CA ARG A 439 -32.37 8.69 -45.62
C ARG A 439 -32.45 7.97 -46.96
N LEU A 440 -31.29 7.64 -47.50
CA LEU A 440 -31.04 6.46 -48.34
C LEU A 440 -29.79 5.81 -47.75
N GLY A 441 -29.60 4.49 -47.75
CA GLY A 441 -30.38 3.46 -48.41
C GLY A 441 -29.39 2.49 -49.04
N ALA A 442 -28.93 1.51 -48.26
CA ALA A 442 -27.84 0.63 -48.66
C ALA A 442 -28.31 -0.50 -49.58
N SER A 443 -27.46 -0.88 -50.53
CA SER A 443 -27.48 -2.18 -51.19
C SER A 443 -26.06 -2.61 -51.56
N SER A 444 -25.85 -3.92 -51.62
CA SER A 444 -24.58 -4.58 -51.90
C SER A 444 -24.67 -5.41 -53.17
N SER A 445 -23.59 -5.50 -53.93
CA SER A 445 -23.41 -6.57 -54.92
C SER A 445 -21.92 -6.90 -55.13
N TRP A 446 -21.67 -8.16 -55.49
CA TRP A 446 -20.37 -8.71 -55.88
C TRP A 446 -20.34 -8.98 -57.39
N THR A 447 -19.19 -8.77 -58.04
CA THR A 447 -18.74 -9.47 -59.26
C THR A 447 -17.23 -9.24 -59.41
N THR A 448 -16.37 -10.23 -59.11
CA THR A 448 -15.74 -11.18 -60.06
C THR A 448 -14.87 -10.55 -61.16
N GLY A 449 -13.54 -10.76 -61.10
CA GLY A 449 -12.59 -10.45 -62.17
C GLY A 449 -11.26 -11.21 -62.01
N SER A 450 -11.02 -12.19 -62.87
CA SER A 450 -9.78 -12.99 -62.97
C SER A 450 -8.64 -12.17 -63.63
N GLY A 451 -7.34 -12.50 -63.52
CA GLY A 451 -6.72 -13.74 -63.03
C GLY A 451 -5.18 -13.63 -62.79
N PRO A 452 -4.37 -14.65 -63.19
CA PRO A 452 -3.06 -15.02 -62.58
C PRO A 452 -1.88 -14.07 -62.93
N VAL A 453 -0.67 -14.13 -62.33
CA VAL A 453 0.27 -15.27 -62.14
C VAL A 453 1.27 -14.98 -60.99
N GLY A 454 1.82 -16.01 -60.33
CA GLY A 454 3.12 -15.89 -59.62
C GLY A 454 3.31 -16.77 -58.38
N VAL A 455 3.93 -17.94 -58.53
CA VAL A 455 4.24 -18.85 -57.39
C VAL A 455 5.71 -18.73 -56.99
N SER A 456 5.99 -18.53 -55.69
CA SER A 456 7.09 -19.24 -55.04
C SER A 456 6.81 -19.41 -53.54
N SER A 457 7.09 -20.60 -53.02
CA SER A 457 7.09 -20.90 -51.60
C SER A 457 8.44 -21.51 -51.22
N ARG A 458 8.92 -21.25 -50.00
CA ARG A 458 9.97 -22.06 -49.36
C ARG A 458 9.64 -22.27 -47.89
N SER A 459 9.75 -23.51 -47.46
CA SER A 459 9.56 -23.97 -46.10
C SER A 459 10.79 -24.77 -45.66
N SER A 460 10.87 -25.04 -44.35
CA SER A 460 11.80 -25.98 -43.70
C SER A 460 13.31 -25.66 -43.75
N ARG A 461 13.92 -25.64 -42.56
CA ARG A 461 14.71 -26.79 -42.10
C ARG A 461 14.52 -26.98 -40.60
N SER A 462 14.23 -28.22 -40.21
CA SER A 462 14.41 -28.72 -38.85
C SER A 462 15.77 -29.42 -38.74
N ILE A 463 16.32 -29.48 -37.53
CA ILE A 463 17.40 -30.40 -37.15
C ILE A 463 17.04 -30.94 -35.76
N THR A 464 17.26 -32.24 -35.52
CA THR A 464 16.87 -32.93 -34.30
C THR A 464 18.05 -33.70 -33.72
N GLN A 465 18.23 -33.60 -32.39
CA GLN A 465 18.89 -34.55 -31.47
C GLN A 465 20.26 -35.18 -31.83
N SER A 466 21.19 -35.05 -30.89
CA SER A 466 21.93 -36.21 -30.32
C SER A 466 22.30 -35.91 -28.86
N THR A 467 22.82 -36.89 -28.12
CA THR A 467 22.87 -36.90 -26.64
C THR A 467 24.24 -37.23 -26.03
N ALA A 468 24.39 -36.81 -24.76
CA ALA A 468 25.17 -37.42 -23.68
C ALA A 468 26.68 -37.11 -23.48
N SER A 469 27.04 -37.08 -22.19
CA SER A 469 28.35 -37.34 -21.56
C SER A 469 29.36 -36.18 -21.37
N GLU A 470 29.53 -35.79 -20.10
CA GLU A 470 30.72 -35.16 -19.49
C GLU A 470 31.85 -36.21 -19.24
N PRO A 471 33.03 -35.89 -18.63
CA PRO A 471 33.56 -34.61 -18.13
C PRO A 471 34.99 -34.24 -18.63
N GLY A 472 35.45 -32.99 -18.38
CA GLY A 472 36.85 -32.61 -18.63
C GLY A 472 37.26 -31.15 -18.33
N GLU A 473 37.81 -30.94 -17.13
CA GLU A 473 38.74 -29.84 -16.73
C GLU A 473 38.32 -28.35 -16.81
N THR A 474 39.07 -27.52 -16.07
CA THR A 474 38.81 -26.09 -15.82
C THR A 474 39.84 -25.17 -16.49
N PRO A 475 39.49 -23.89 -16.70
CA PRO A 475 40.46 -22.81 -16.49
C PRO A 475 40.03 -21.80 -15.41
N ARG A 476 41.02 -21.18 -14.77
CA ARG A 476 40.86 -20.14 -13.74
C ARG A 476 40.87 -18.72 -14.34
N SER A 477 40.46 -17.75 -13.51
CA SER A 477 40.69 -16.29 -13.61
C SER A 477 39.57 -15.51 -14.34
N ALA A 478 39.32 -14.23 -14.04
CA ALA A 478 40.03 -13.33 -13.11
C ALA A 478 39.06 -12.47 -12.27
N ALA A 479 39.34 -12.34 -10.97
CA ALA A 479 38.63 -11.38 -10.11
C ALA A 479 39.26 -9.98 -10.26
N ILE A 480 38.55 -9.05 -10.91
CA ILE A 480 38.99 -7.67 -11.08
C ILE A 480 38.85 -6.92 -9.75
N ARG A 481 39.93 -6.84 -8.97
CA ARG A 481 40.06 -5.83 -7.91
C ARG A 481 40.21 -4.46 -8.57
N ARG A 482 39.41 -3.47 -8.16
CA ARG A 482 39.72 -2.05 -8.36
C ARG A 482 39.84 -1.37 -7.00
N SER A 483 40.98 -0.74 -6.79
CA SER A 483 41.36 -0.05 -5.55
C SER A 483 40.92 1.42 -5.58
N CYS A 484 40.21 1.88 -4.56
CA CYS A 484 40.13 3.31 -4.28
C CYS A 484 41.41 3.75 -3.56
N SER A 485 42.24 4.56 -4.22
CA SER A 485 43.39 5.20 -3.58
C SER A 485 42.95 6.46 -2.85
N ILE A 486 43.15 6.52 -1.54
CA ILE A 486 43.10 7.80 -0.80
C ILE A 486 44.21 8.70 -1.35
N ARG A 487 43.87 9.93 -1.74
CA ARG A 487 44.85 11.01 -1.97
C ARG A 487 44.47 12.22 -1.13
N ASN A 488 45.35 12.57 -0.21
CA ASN A 488 45.28 13.86 0.47
C ASN A 488 45.59 14.99 -0.53
N ALA A 489 44.79 16.04 -0.50
CA ALA A 489 45.16 17.39 -0.89
C ALA A 489 44.69 18.32 0.23
N GLY A 490 45.53 19.28 0.66
CA GLY A 490 45.25 20.08 1.85
C GLY A 490 45.89 21.46 1.83
N SER A 491 45.69 22.20 2.92
CA SER A 491 45.96 23.64 3.07
C SER A 491 44.99 24.53 2.26
N ARG A 492 44.53 25.71 2.72
CA ARG A 492 44.87 26.56 3.89
C ARG A 492 43.56 27.07 4.52
N SER A 493 43.24 26.81 5.78
CA SER A 493 43.79 27.40 7.02
C SER A 493 43.54 28.90 7.21
N TRP A 494 42.61 29.25 8.10
CA TRP A 494 42.68 30.42 8.98
C TRP A 494 42.13 30.02 10.36
N ASN A 495 42.82 30.40 11.44
CA ASN A 495 42.48 30.03 12.81
C ASN A 495 41.97 31.25 13.58
N THR A 496 40.94 31.06 14.41
CA THR A 496 40.82 31.72 15.71
C THR A 496 40.37 30.68 16.74
N CYS A 497 41.13 30.53 17.82
CA CYS A 497 40.79 29.65 18.93
C CYS A 497 40.23 30.47 20.10
N ALA A 498 39.36 29.87 20.90
CA ALA A 498 38.94 30.38 22.21
C ALA A 498 39.16 29.29 23.28
N ASP A 499 39.58 29.71 24.47
CA ASP A 499 40.20 28.87 25.50
C ASP A 499 39.19 28.35 26.54
N PRO A 500 39.08 27.02 26.78
CA PRO A 500 38.11 26.44 27.70
C PRO A 500 38.60 26.42 29.16
N ASN A 501 38.72 27.59 29.83
CA ASN A 501 39.10 27.60 31.25
C ASN A 501 38.63 28.81 32.11
N ARG A 502 37.40 28.76 32.65
CA ARG A 502 37.04 29.34 33.98
C ARG A 502 35.65 28.89 34.48
N PRO A 503 35.47 28.61 35.79
CA PRO A 503 34.19 28.16 36.35
C PRO A 503 33.38 29.28 37.04
N VAL A 504 32.04 29.16 37.05
CA VAL A 504 31.14 29.96 37.92
C VAL A 504 30.00 29.08 38.48
N SER A 505 29.83 29.17 39.79
CA SER A 505 28.86 28.55 40.71
C SER A 505 27.49 28.03 40.21
N SER A 506 27.28 26.73 40.46
CA SER A 506 26.13 26.13 41.17
C SER A 506 24.85 26.96 41.44
N VAL A 507 23.71 26.41 41.01
CA VAL A 507 22.51 26.21 41.84
C VAL A 507 22.04 24.76 41.63
N GLY A 508 21.48 24.11 42.64
CA GLY A 508 20.99 22.73 42.56
C GLY A 508 19.78 22.46 43.47
N CYS A 509 19.41 21.18 43.58
CA CYS A 509 18.23 20.66 44.28
C CYS A 509 16.87 20.96 43.61
N SER A 510 15.88 20.07 43.66
CA SER A 510 15.90 18.66 44.10
C SER A 510 14.71 17.88 43.53
N SER A 511 14.87 16.57 43.37
CA SER A 511 13.78 15.62 43.18
C SER A 511 12.96 15.43 44.47
N SER A 512 11.68 15.12 44.32
CA SER A 512 10.83 14.60 45.41
C SER A 512 9.86 13.56 44.87
N ALA A 513 9.65 12.50 45.65
CA ALA A 513 8.80 11.34 45.32
C ALA A 513 7.45 11.43 46.10
N PRO A 514 6.44 10.60 45.80
CA PRO A 514 5.06 10.87 46.19
C PRO A 514 4.70 10.45 47.63
N LEU A 515 3.57 10.96 48.12
CA LEU A 515 2.86 10.47 49.31
C LEU A 515 1.38 10.24 49.01
N SER A 516 0.74 9.40 49.82
CA SER A 516 -0.61 8.86 49.57
C SER A 516 -1.63 9.32 50.61
N ALA A 517 -2.91 9.33 50.20
CA ALA A 517 -4.15 9.26 50.99
C ALA A 517 -4.26 9.98 52.35
N ALA A 518 -5.28 10.85 52.50
CA ALA A 518 -6.54 10.45 53.16
C ALA A 518 -7.43 11.65 53.58
N ARG A 519 -8.61 11.78 52.98
CA ARG A 519 -9.92 11.98 53.64
C ARG A 519 -11.05 11.96 52.62
#